data_AF-A0A1C1C8N9-F1
#
_entry.id   AF-A0A1C1C8N9-F1
#
_cell.length_a   1.000
_cell.length_b   1.000
_cell.length_c   1.000
_cell.angle_alpha   90.00
_cell.angle_beta   90.00
_cell.angle_gamma   90.00
#
_symmetry.space_group_name_H-M   'P 1'
#
loop_
_entity.id
_entity.type
_entity.pdbx_description
1 polymer ?
#
loop_
_entity_poly.entity_id
_entity_poly.type
_entity_poly.pdbx_seq_one_letter_code
_entity_poly.pdbx_strand_id
1 'polypeptide(L)'
;MSSNQSADSQPSMIGGHAKYVQGVVSSTLGYESGEQTKAEAVQQMKDAKAHSDGQPTQSSILGTVENTAGKLTGCEGMAQEGQQRIPNKKGIEEQSGTG
;
A
#
# COMPACT_ATOMS: atom_id res chain seq x y z
N MET A 1 1.13 3.93 -34.04
CA MET A 1 1.30 2.98 -32.93
C MET A 1 1.87 3.75 -31.75
N SER A 2 1.03 4.28 -30.85
CA SER A 2 1.50 4.86 -29.59
C SER A 2 1.48 3.78 -28.52
N SER A 3 2.50 2.95 -28.50
CA SER A 3 2.81 2.07 -27.39
C SER A 3 3.60 2.88 -26.35
N ASN A 4 2.94 3.85 -25.69
CA ASN A 4 3.54 4.53 -24.54
C ASN A 4 3.16 3.78 -23.26
N GLN A 5 4.14 2.99 -22.81
CA GLN A 5 4.46 2.70 -21.41
C GLN A 5 3.52 1.74 -20.65
N SER A 6 3.68 0.46 -20.93
CA SER A 6 3.34 -0.66 -20.05
C SER A 6 4.33 -0.85 -18.89
N ALA A 7 4.75 0.22 -18.20
CA ALA A 7 5.64 0.13 -17.04
C ALA A 7 4.92 0.34 -15.69
N ASP A 8 3.63 0.71 -15.71
CA ASP A 8 2.79 0.92 -14.52
C ASP A 8 1.75 -0.20 -14.33
N SER A 9 1.86 -1.30 -15.08
CA SER A 9 0.80 -2.31 -15.22
C SER A 9 0.59 -3.20 -13.99
N GLN A 10 1.29 -2.99 -12.87
CA GLN A 10 1.03 -3.72 -11.64
C GLN A 10 0.40 -2.79 -10.61
N PRO A 11 -0.83 -3.07 -10.17
CA PRO A 11 -1.49 -2.23 -9.19
C PRO A 11 -0.64 -2.22 -7.91
N SER A 12 -0.22 -1.04 -7.50
CA SER A 12 0.63 -0.82 -6.32
C SER A 12 -0.15 -0.08 -5.24
N MET A 13 0.00 -0.52 -3.99
CA MET A 13 -0.58 0.19 -2.85
C MET A 13 -0.01 1.61 -2.71
N ILE A 14 1.31 1.77 -2.88
CA ILE A 14 1.98 3.08 -2.80
C ILE A 14 1.55 3.96 -3.98
N GLY A 15 1.50 3.39 -5.20
CA GLY A 15 1.03 4.11 -6.39
C GLY A 15 -0.42 4.60 -6.24
N GLY A 16 -1.28 3.75 -5.68
CA GLY A 16 -2.66 4.10 -5.36
C GLY A 16 -2.76 5.24 -4.34
N HIS A 17 -1.96 5.23 -3.26
CA HIS A 17 -1.92 6.36 -2.32
C HIS A 17 -1.46 7.68 -2.96
N ALA A 18 -0.41 7.64 -3.78
CA ALA A 18 0.07 8.83 -4.50
C ALA A 18 -1.02 9.39 -5.44
N LYS A 19 -1.70 8.49 -6.18
CA LYS A 19 -2.82 8.85 -7.05
C LYS A 19 -4.01 9.41 -6.26
N TYR A 20 -4.28 8.88 -5.06
CA TYR A 20 -5.33 9.42 -4.21
C TYR A 20 -5.02 10.86 -3.77
N VAL A 21 -3.79 11.13 -3.34
CA VAL A 21 -3.34 12.50 -2.99
C VAL A 21 -3.44 13.42 -4.20
N GLN A 22 -3.02 12.96 -5.38
CA GLN A 22 -3.20 13.71 -6.62
C GLN A 22 -4.69 14.04 -6.87
N GLY A 23 -5.59 13.09 -6.66
CA GLY A 23 -7.04 13.31 -6.77
C GLY A 23 -7.57 14.31 -5.74
N VAL A 24 -7.11 14.26 -4.48
CA VAL A 24 -7.46 15.25 -3.45
C VAL A 24 -7.01 16.65 -3.84
N VAL A 25 -5.77 16.80 -4.31
CA VAL A 25 -5.25 18.09 -4.79
C VAL A 25 -6.07 18.59 -5.97
N SER A 26 -6.32 17.74 -6.98
CA SER A 26 -7.13 18.09 -8.15
C SER A 26 -8.55 18.52 -7.79
N SER A 27 -9.24 17.77 -6.91
CA SER A 27 -10.59 18.15 -6.44
C SER A 27 -10.56 19.47 -5.67
N THR A 28 -9.54 19.69 -4.85
CA THR A 28 -9.38 20.93 -4.06
C THR A 28 -9.14 22.14 -4.96
N LEU A 29 -8.40 21.95 -6.05
CA LEU A 29 -8.19 22.96 -7.09
C LEU A 29 -9.40 23.14 -8.03
N GLY A 30 -10.48 22.37 -7.84
CA GLY A 30 -11.71 22.47 -8.63
C GLY A 30 -11.69 21.72 -9.96
N TYR A 31 -10.70 20.85 -10.20
CA TYR A 31 -10.71 20.00 -11.40
C TYR A 31 -11.72 18.87 -11.25
N GLU A 32 -12.64 18.74 -12.20
CA GLU A 32 -13.65 17.66 -12.24
C GLU A 32 -13.02 16.26 -12.22
N SER A 33 -11.81 16.12 -12.78
CA SER A 33 -11.04 14.88 -12.78
C SER A 33 -10.58 14.42 -11.39
N GLY A 34 -10.65 15.28 -10.36
CA GLY A 34 -10.19 14.97 -9.01
C GLY A 34 -10.95 13.79 -8.40
N GLU A 35 -12.28 13.80 -8.47
CA GLU A 35 -13.11 12.70 -7.94
C GLU A 35 -12.88 11.40 -8.71
N GLN A 36 -12.76 11.47 -10.03
CA GLN A 36 -12.42 10.30 -10.86
C GLN A 36 -11.04 9.75 -10.47
N THR A 37 -10.05 10.62 -10.26
CA THR A 37 -8.69 10.21 -9.88
C THR A 37 -8.67 9.54 -8.50
N LYS A 38 -9.44 10.04 -7.52
CA LYS A 38 -9.62 9.38 -6.22
C LYS A 38 -10.27 8.00 -6.37
N ALA A 39 -11.29 7.88 -7.20
CA ALA A 39 -11.97 6.61 -7.44
C ALA A 39 -11.03 5.58 -8.10
N GLU A 40 -10.26 6.00 -9.11
CA GLU A 40 -9.24 5.17 -9.76
C GLU A 40 -8.13 4.77 -8.78
N ALA A 41 -7.70 5.68 -7.90
CA ALA A 41 -6.72 5.37 -6.86
C ALA A 41 -7.23 4.31 -5.89
N VAL A 42 -8.48 4.43 -5.43
CA VAL A 42 -9.13 3.42 -4.58
C VAL A 42 -9.24 2.09 -5.31
N GLN A 43 -9.60 2.09 -6.59
CA GLN A 43 -9.67 0.87 -7.39
C GLN A 43 -8.29 0.22 -7.54
N GLN A 44 -7.25 1.00 -7.85
CA GLN A 44 -5.88 0.51 -7.93
C GLN A 44 -5.41 -0.11 -6.61
N MET A 45 -5.73 0.49 -5.46
CA MET A 45 -5.40 -0.11 -4.15
C MET A 45 -6.18 -1.41 -3.90
N LYS A 46 -7.45 -1.49 -4.31
CA LYS A 46 -8.22 -2.73 -4.22
C LYS A 46 -7.63 -3.82 -5.10
N ASP A 47 -7.25 -3.48 -6.32
CA ASP A 47 -6.62 -4.41 -7.25
C ASP A 47 -5.26 -4.87 -6.70
N ALA A 48 -4.45 -3.95 -6.16
CA ALA A 48 -3.16 -4.26 -5.52
C ALA A 48 -3.34 -5.23 -4.35
N LYS A 49 -4.40 -5.02 -3.56
CA LYS A 49 -4.77 -5.90 -2.45
C LYS A 49 -5.25 -7.27 -2.94
N ALA A 50 -5.95 -7.35 -4.07
CA ALA A 50 -6.37 -8.61 -4.67
C ALA A 50 -5.19 -9.43 -5.23
N HIS A 51 -4.14 -8.75 -5.71
CA HIS A 51 -2.90 -9.37 -6.19
C HIS A 51 -1.91 -9.69 -5.07
N SER A 52 -2.06 -9.06 -3.90
CA SER A 52 -1.31 -9.46 -2.71
C SER A 52 -1.98 -10.72 -2.16
N ASP A 53 -1.29 -11.87 -2.17
CA ASP A 53 -1.80 -13.22 -1.79
C ASP A 53 -2.28 -13.33 -0.33
N GLY A 54 -3.27 -12.53 0.07
CA GLY A 54 -3.71 -12.37 1.46
C GLY A 54 -2.64 -11.79 2.39
N GLN A 55 -1.47 -11.37 1.87
CA GLN A 55 -0.38 -10.90 2.71
C GLN A 55 -0.75 -9.56 3.37
N PRO A 56 -0.55 -9.44 4.69
CA PRO A 56 -0.76 -8.19 5.40
C PRO A 56 0.12 -7.07 4.82
N THR A 57 -0.40 -5.85 4.71
CA THR A 57 0.40 -4.72 4.25
C THR A 57 1.59 -4.49 5.19
N GLN A 58 2.79 -4.36 4.64
CA GLN A 58 3.98 -4.19 5.47
C GLN A 58 3.97 -2.80 6.12
N SER A 59 4.00 -2.78 7.44
CA SER A 59 4.08 -1.57 8.25
C SER A 59 4.57 -1.95 9.65
N SER A 60 5.77 -1.48 10.00
CA SER A 60 6.36 -1.74 11.32
C SER A 60 5.48 -1.22 12.46
N ILE A 61 4.83 -0.06 12.27
CA ILE A 61 3.98 0.56 13.30
C ILE A 61 2.73 -0.28 13.51
N LEU A 62 1.97 -0.55 12.44
CA LEU A 62 0.74 -1.35 12.54
C LEU A 62 1.06 -2.76 13.05
N GLY A 63 2.12 -3.36 12.54
CA GLY A 63 2.55 -4.69 12.96
C GLY A 63 2.94 -4.77 14.44
N THR A 64 3.60 -3.74 14.99
CA THR A 64 3.93 -3.70 16.42
C THR A 64 2.69 -3.54 17.30
N VAL A 65 1.75 -2.69 16.87
CA VAL A 65 0.49 -2.46 17.59
C VAL A 65 -0.36 -3.73 17.60
N GLU A 66 -0.57 -4.36 16.45
CA GLU A 66 -1.31 -5.62 16.34
C GLU A 66 -0.61 -6.76 17.11
N ASN A 67 0.72 -6.87 17.02
CA ASN A 67 1.49 -7.87 17.77
C ASN A 67 1.28 -7.73 19.29
N THR A 68 1.41 -6.49 19.78
CA THR A 68 1.27 -6.19 21.20
C THR A 68 -0.17 -6.40 21.66
N ALA A 69 -1.14 -5.86 20.92
CA ALA A 69 -2.55 -6.05 21.22
C ALA A 69 -2.91 -7.54 21.23
N GLY A 70 -2.42 -8.32 20.27
CA GLY A 70 -2.72 -9.75 20.16
C GLY A 70 -2.17 -10.55 21.34
N LYS A 71 -0.97 -10.22 21.79
CA LYS A 71 -0.40 -10.79 23.02
C LYS A 71 -1.16 -10.40 24.27
N LEU A 72 -1.64 -9.16 24.34
CA LEU A 72 -2.39 -8.66 25.49
C LEU A 72 -3.81 -9.27 25.57
N THR A 73 -4.47 -9.44 24.43
CA THR A 73 -5.82 -10.00 24.38
C THR A 73 -5.84 -11.53 24.29
N GLY A 74 -4.68 -12.17 24.10
CA GLY A 74 -4.60 -13.60 23.82
C GLY A 74 -5.17 -13.99 22.45
N CYS A 75 -5.15 -13.07 21.48
CA CYS A 75 -5.53 -13.36 20.10
C CYS A 75 -4.28 -13.68 19.29
N GLU A 76 -3.87 -14.95 19.25
CA GLU A 76 -2.63 -15.38 18.59
C GLU A 76 -2.61 -15.02 17.10
N GLY A 77 -3.76 -15.08 16.43
CA GLY A 77 -3.89 -14.69 15.02
C GLY A 77 -3.51 -13.22 14.79
N MET A 78 -3.94 -12.31 15.67
CA MET A 78 -3.59 -10.89 15.59
C MET A 78 -2.10 -10.67 15.91
N ALA A 79 -1.55 -11.44 16.85
CA ALA A 79 -0.13 -11.37 17.16
C ALA A 79 0.74 -11.80 15.96
N GLN A 80 0.33 -12.90 15.31
CA GLN A 80 0.99 -13.46 14.14
C GLN A 80 0.84 -12.57 12.90
N GLU A 81 -0.33 -11.98 12.67
CA GLU A 81 -0.55 -11.02 11.59
C GLU A 81 0.31 -9.77 11.80
N GLY A 82 0.33 -9.24 13.02
CA GLY A 82 1.18 -8.11 13.36
C GLY A 82 2.67 -8.38 13.11
N GLN A 83 3.14 -9.59 13.45
CA GLN A 83 4.52 -9.99 13.17
C GLN A 83 4.82 -10.09 11.66
N GLN A 84 3.86 -10.54 10.84
CA GLN A 84 4.00 -10.60 9.38
C GLN A 84 4.03 -9.21 8.73
N ARG A 85 3.35 -8.22 9.32
CA ARG A 85 3.40 -6.83 8.86
C ARG A 85 4.73 -6.15 9.14
N ILE A 86 5.48 -6.58 10.16
CA ILE A 86 6.78 -5.99 10.45
C ILE A 86 7.75 -6.46 9.34
N PRO A 87 8.28 -5.55 8.50
CA PRO A 87 9.27 -5.94 7.50
C PRO A 87 10.48 -6.53 8.21
N ASN A 88 10.77 -7.80 7.95
CA ASN A 88 12.01 -8.42 8.40
C ASN A 88 13.16 -7.70 7.67
N LYS A 89 14.09 -7.10 8.41
CA LYS A 89 15.27 -6.38 7.87
C LYS A 89 16.20 -7.25 6.98
N LYS A 90 15.83 -8.47 6.60
CA LYS A 90 16.64 -9.35 5.74
C LYS A 90 16.65 -8.94 4.25
N GLY A 91 16.05 -7.81 3.86
CA GLY A 91 16.04 -7.34 2.47
C GLY A 91 16.30 -5.84 2.26
N ILE A 92 16.68 -5.07 3.29
CA ILE A 92 17.00 -3.63 3.13
C ILE A 92 18.41 -3.42 2.54
N GLU A 93 19.02 -4.43 1.93
CA GLU A 93 20.23 -4.26 1.10
C GLU A 93 19.92 -4.01 -0.39
N GLU A 94 18.71 -4.22 -0.91
CA GLU A 94 18.46 -4.06 -2.36
C GLU A 94 17.67 -2.81 -2.80
N GLN A 95 17.34 -1.86 -1.92
CA GLN A 95 16.70 -0.60 -2.36
C GLN A 95 17.37 0.70 -1.92
N SER A 96 18.63 0.65 -1.50
CA SER A 96 19.41 1.88 -1.27
C SER A 96 20.79 1.89 -1.93
N GLY A 97 21.07 0.93 -2.81
CA GLY A 97 22.32 0.82 -3.57
C GLY A 97 22.27 1.52 -4.93
N THR A 98 21.99 2.82 -4.97
CA THR A 98 22.27 3.66 -6.15
C THR A 98 22.85 5.00 -5.69
N GLY A 99 24.18 5.10 -5.73
CA GLY A 99 24.95 6.32 -5.44
C GLY A 99 26.40 6.01 -5.19
#